data_AF-A0A523AQY1-F1
#
_entry.id   AF-A0A523AQY1-F1
#
_cell.length_a   1.000
_cell.length_b   1.000
_cell.length_c   1.000
_cell.angle_alpha   90.00
_cell.angle_beta   90.00
_cell.angle_gamma   90.00
#
_symmetry.space_group_name_H-M   'P 1'
#
loop_
_entity.id
_entity.type
_entity.pdbx_description
1 polymer ?
#
loop_
_entity_poly.entity_id
_entity_poly.type
_entity_poly.pdbx_seq_one_letter_code
_entity_poly.pdbx_strand_id
1 'polypeptide(L)'
;PYTLLHPYFYRSPLPWPLVDLLKWIFVFNLGIGMFNLLPLVPLDGGYMFRGLLELKMSKKRARQFSNFFSLLLLFVLLLNLFPSLL
;
A
#
# COMPACT_ATOMS: atom_id res chain seq x y z
N PRO A 1 22.39 17.59 10.34
CA PRO A 1 21.45 17.83 9.22
C PRO A 1 21.87 17.04 7.97
N TYR A 2 21.20 15.93 7.70
CA TYR A 2 21.44 15.13 6.49
C TYR A 2 20.93 15.91 5.26
N THR A 3 21.81 16.70 4.65
CA THR A 3 21.58 17.29 3.33
C THR A 3 21.64 16.17 2.30
N LEU A 4 20.50 15.55 2.01
CA LEU A 4 20.34 14.52 0.97
C LEU A 4 20.70 15.03 -0.44
N LEU A 5 20.80 16.35 -0.63
CA LEU A 5 21.17 16.99 -1.90
C LEU A 5 22.18 18.12 -1.67
N HIS A 6 23.08 18.31 -2.63
CA HIS A 6 24.14 19.32 -2.61
C HIS A 6 23.56 20.74 -2.47
N PRO A 7 24.14 21.65 -1.66
CA PRO A 7 23.61 23.00 -1.40
C PRO A 7 23.26 23.87 -2.63
N TYR A 8 23.84 23.56 -3.79
CA TYR A 8 23.54 24.27 -5.05
C TYR A 8 22.14 24.00 -5.58
N PHE A 9 21.53 22.86 -5.24
CA PHE A 9 20.16 22.55 -5.64
C PHE A 9 19.20 23.62 -5.11
N TYR A 10 19.28 23.97 -3.83
CA TYR A 10 18.43 24.99 -3.19
C TYR A 10 18.57 26.42 -3.73
N ARG A 11 19.60 26.72 -4.54
CA ARG A 11 19.75 28.02 -5.22
C ARG A 11 19.15 28.08 -6.62
N SER A 12 18.59 26.98 -7.12
CA SER A 12 17.92 26.95 -8.43
C SER A 12 16.59 27.73 -8.38
N PRO A 13 16.16 28.38 -9.50
CA PRO A 13 14.88 29.09 -9.60
C PRO A 13 13.69 28.13 -9.70
N LEU A 14 13.83 26.89 -9.19
CA LEU A 14 12.76 25.92 -9.20
C LEU A 14 11.65 26.35 -8.24
N PRO A 15 10.38 26.16 -8.61
CA PRO A 15 9.26 26.36 -7.70
C PRO A 15 9.23 25.22 -6.67
N TRP A 16 10.03 25.34 -5.61
CA TRP A 16 10.13 24.37 -4.52
C TRP A 16 8.77 23.90 -3.96
N PRO A 17 7.76 24.77 -3.79
CA PRO A 17 6.43 24.32 -3.37
C PRO A 17 5.78 23.32 -4.34
N LEU A 18 5.97 23.48 -5.65
CA LEU A 18 5.45 22.54 -6.66
C LEU A 18 6.19 21.21 -6.60
N VAL A 19 7.51 21.24 -6.43
CA VAL A 19 8.33 20.03 -6.28
C VAL A 19 7.89 19.25 -5.04
N ASP A 20 7.66 19.94 -3.92
CA ASP A 20 7.20 19.30 -2.69
C ASP A 20 5.78 18.75 -2.81
N LEU A 21 4.87 19.47 -3.49
CA LEU A 21 3.55 18.95 -3.83
C LEU A 21 3.63 17.65 -4.65
N LEU A 22 4.45 17.63 -5.70
CA LEU A 22 4.62 16.43 -6.53
C LEU A 22 5.22 15.26 -5.75
N LYS A 23 6.17 15.50 -4.84
CA LYS A 23 6.69 14.47 -3.94
C LYS A 23 5.59 13.86 -3.08
N TRP A 24 4.74 14.69 -2.47
CA TRP A 24 3.63 14.21 -1.65
C TRP A 24 2.60 13.45 -2.47
N ILE A 25 2.21 13.96 -3.64
CA ILE A 25 1.31 13.25 -4.58
C ILE A 25 1.89 11.87 -4.90
N PHE A 26 3.18 11.79 -5.22
CA PHE A 26 3.85 10.52 -5.50
C PHE A 26 3.79 9.56 -4.30
N VAL A 27 4.18 10.03 -3.11
CA VAL A 27 4.20 9.21 -1.89
C VAL A 27 2.79 8.70 -1.54
N PHE A 28 1.77 9.55 -1.64
CA PHE A 28 0.39 9.14 -1.36
C PHE A 28 -0.15 8.16 -2.39
N ASN A 29 0.06 8.39 -3.70
CA ASN A 29 -0.37 7.46 -4.73
C ASN A 29 0.32 6.11 -4.60
N LEU A 30 1.63 6.11 -4.31
CA LEU A 30 2.38 4.88 -4.10
C LEU A 30 1.88 4.16 -2.84
N GLY A 31 1.72 4.86 -1.73
CA GLY A 31 1.23 4.28 -0.48
C GLY A 31 -0.18 3.69 -0.59
N ILE A 32 -1.13 4.44 -1.16
CA ILE A 32 -2.50 3.99 -1.39
C ILE A 32 -2.52 2.82 -2.38
N GLY A 33 -1.75 2.90 -3.46
CA GLY A 33 -1.64 1.83 -4.45
C GLY A 33 -1.09 0.54 -3.84
N MET A 34 -0.01 0.63 -3.05
CA MET A 34 0.56 -0.51 -2.33
C MET A 34 -0.44 -1.12 -1.33
N PHE A 35 -1.19 -0.28 -0.61
CA PHE A 35 -2.22 -0.75 0.31
C PHE A 35 -3.34 -1.49 -0.43
N ASN A 36 -3.83 -0.94 -1.55
CA ASN A 36 -4.86 -1.59 -2.36
C ASN A 36 -4.40 -2.92 -2.98
N LEU A 37 -3.10 -3.12 -3.20
CA LEU A 37 -2.55 -4.37 -3.73
C LEU A 37 -2.44 -5.51 -2.69
N LEU A 38 -2.73 -5.25 -1.40
CA LEU A 38 -2.75 -6.30 -0.39
C LEU A 38 -3.83 -7.35 -0.73
N PRO A 39 -3.58 -8.66 -0.49
CA PRO A 39 -4.53 -9.72 -0.80
C PRO A 39 -5.63 -9.83 0.27
N LEU A 40 -6.35 -8.73 0.48
CA LEU A 40 -7.38 -8.53 1.48
C LEU A 40 -8.64 -7.95 0.82
N VAL A 41 -9.76 -8.64 0.91
CA VAL A 41 -11.07 -8.14 0.44
C VAL A 41 -11.62 -7.18 1.50
N PRO A 42 -12.08 -5.96 1.14
CA PRO A 42 -12.53 -5.53 -0.19
C PRO A 42 -11.52 -4.76 -1.05
N LEU A 43 -10.22 -4.82 -0.77
CA LEU A 43 -9.20 -4.16 -1.58
C LEU A 43 -9.02 -4.86 -2.94
N ASP A 44 -8.56 -4.10 -3.93
CA ASP A 44 -8.39 -4.57 -5.31
C ASP A 44 -7.48 -5.81 -5.41
N GLY A 45 -6.39 -5.81 -4.64
CA GLY A 45 -5.44 -6.91 -4.51
C GLY A 45 -6.06 -8.19 -3.96
N GLY A 46 -7.09 -8.07 -3.10
CA GLY A 46 -7.87 -9.20 -2.61
C GLY A 46 -8.66 -9.88 -3.73
N TYR A 47 -9.29 -9.09 -4.60
CA TYR A 47 -10.00 -9.59 -5.78
C TYR A 47 -9.05 -10.15 -6.84
N MET A 48 -7.91 -9.49 -7.07
CA MET A 48 -6.86 -10.01 -7.97
C MET A 48 -6.31 -11.35 -7.48
N PHE A 49 -5.96 -11.44 -6.19
CA PHE A 49 -5.49 -12.68 -5.57
C PHE A 49 -6.52 -13.80 -5.71
N ARG A 50 -7.79 -13.50 -5.44
CA ARG A 50 -8.88 -14.46 -5.65
C ARG A 50 -8.99 -14.90 -7.10
N GLY A 51 -8.89 -13.99 -8.06
CA GLY A 51 -8.88 -14.32 -9.50
C GLY A 51 -7.75 -15.28 -9.87
N LEU A 52 -6.54 -15.05 -9.33
CA LEU A 52 -5.39 -15.96 -9.51
C LEU A 52 -5.65 -17.34 -8.91
N LEU A 53 -6.30 -17.42 -7.75
CA LEU A 53 -6.69 -18.70 -7.16
C LEU A 53 -7.74 -19.42 -8.02
N GLU A 54 -8.70 -18.69 -8.58
CA GLU A 54 -9.74 -19.25 -9.47
C GLU A 54 -9.16 -19.91 -10.74
N LEU A 55 -7.92 -19.59 -11.14
CA LEU A 55 -7.20 -20.30 -12.21
C LEU A 55 -6.79 -21.73 -11.83
N LYS A 56 -6.64 -22.03 -10.53
CA LYS A 56 -6.14 -23.32 -10.03
C LYS A 56 -7.17 -24.11 -9.21
N MET A 57 -8.25 -23.47 -8.77
CA MET A 57 -9.29 -24.11 -7.94
C MET A 57 -10.69 -23.58 -8.22
N SER A 58 -11.71 -24.27 -7.73
CA SER A 58 -13.10 -23.83 -7.92
C SER A 58 -13.36 -22.47 -7.26
N LYS A 59 -14.28 -21.69 -7.84
CA LYS A 59 -14.68 -20.35 -7.33
C LYS A 59 -15.02 -20.36 -5.83
N LYS A 60 -15.65 -21.43 -5.35
CA LYS A 60 -15.98 -21.60 -3.92
C LYS A 60 -14.73 -21.71 -3.06
N ARG A 61 -13.77 -22.56 -3.45
CA ARG A 61 -12.50 -22.72 -2.72
C ARG A 61 -11.67 -21.45 -2.80
N ALA A 62 -11.55 -20.84 -3.97
CA ALA A 62 -10.80 -19.58 -4.14
C ALA A 62 -11.36 -18.46 -3.26
N ARG A 63 -12.68 -18.34 -3.16
CA ARG A 63 -13.34 -17.41 -2.23
C ARG A 63 -13.01 -17.71 -0.77
N GLN A 64 -13.07 -18.98 -0.36
CA GLN A 64 -12.74 -19.39 1.02
C GLN A 64 -11.29 -19.05 1.37
N PHE A 65 -10.33 -19.38 0.49
CA PHE A 65 -8.93 -19.05 0.67
C PHE A 65 -8.70 -17.54 0.72
N SER A 66 -9.25 -16.79 -0.25
CA SER A 66 -9.14 -15.32 -0.28
C SER A 66 -9.69 -14.67 1.00
N ASN A 67 -10.85 -15.11 1.49
CA ASN A 67 -11.44 -14.59 2.73
C ASN A 67 -10.59 -14.96 3.95
N PHE A 68 -10.03 -16.17 4.00
CA PHE A 68 -9.11 -16.57 5.07
C PHE A 68 -7.87 -15.69 5.10
N PHE A 69 -7.20 -15.49 3.96
CA PHE A 69 -6.04 -14.59 3.86
C PHE A 69 -6.41 -13.15 4.22
N SER A 70 -7.60 -12.68 3.83
CA SER A 70 -8.09 -11.35 4.18
C SER A 70 -8.22 -11.18 5.70
N LEU A 71 -8.82 -12.15 6.39
CA LEU A 71 -8.98 -12.11 7.85
C LEU A 71 -7.64 -12.25 8.57
N LEU A 72 -6.75 -13.12 8.09
CA LEU A 72 -5.40 -13.29 8.64
C LEU A 72 -4.61 -11.98 8.56
N LEU A 73 -4.61 -11.33 7.39
CA LEU A 73 -3.93 -10.06 7.19
C LEU A 73 -4.56 -8.94 8.02
N LEU A 74 -5.88 -8.87 8.09
CA LEU A 74 -6.58 -7.92 8.96
C LEU A 74 -6.15 -8.10 10.42
N PHE A 75 -6.10 -9.35 10.89
CA PHE A 75 -5.65 -9.67 12.24
C PHE A 75 -4.21 -9.22 12.49
N VAL A 76 -3.28 -9.52 11.57
CA VAL A 76 -1.88 -9.06 11.67
C VAL A 76 -1.78 -7.54 11.69
N LEU A 77 -2.55 -6.84 10.85
CA LEU A 77 -2.58 -5.37 10.83
C LEU A 77 -3.10 -4.81 12.16
N LEU A 78 -4.19 -5.35 12.69
CA LEU A 78 -4.73 -4.93 13.99
C LEU A 78 -3.74 -5.20 15.13
N LEU A 79 -3.05 -6.33 15.12
CA LEU A 79 -1.99 -6.63 16.08
C LEU A 79 -0.81 -5.67 15.97
N ASN A 80 -0.48 -5.17 14.78
CA ASN A 80 0.58 -4.19 14.60
C ASN A 80 0.17 -2.80 15.09
N LEU A 81 -1.10 -2.44 14.93
CA LEU A 81 -1.66 -1.17 15.41
C LEU A 81 -1.88 -1.16 16.94
N PHE A 82 -2.14 -2.31 17.56
CA PHE A 82 -2.46 -2.38 18.99
C PHE A 82 -1.36 -1.82 19.93
N PRO A 83 -0.06 -2.19 19.76
CA PRO A 83 1.03 -1.61 20.55
C PRO A 83 1.23 -0.11 20.33
N SER A 84 0.78 0.43 19.20
CA SER A 84 0.88 1.87 18.91
C SER A 84 -0.22 2.70 19.58
N LEU A 85 -1.22 2.04 20.21
CA LEU A 85 -2.34 2.68 20.90
C LEU A 85 -2.21 2.65 22.44
N LEU A 86 -1.28 1.87 22.99
CA LEU A 86 -0.95 1.78 24.43
C LEU A 86 0.28 2.62 24.75
#